data_AF-A0A497HKF9-F1
#
_entry.id   AF-A0A497HKF9-F1
#
_cell.length_a   1.000
_cell.length_b   1.000
_cell.length_c   1.000
_cell.angle_alpha   90.00
_cell.angle_beta   90.00
_cell.angle_gamma   90.00
#
_symmetry.space_group_name_H-M   'P 1'
#
loop_
_entity.id
_entity.type
_entity.pdbx_description
1 polymer ?
#
loop_
_entity_poly.entity_id
_entity_poly.type
_entity_poly.pdbx_seq_one_letter_code
_entity_poly.pdbx_strand_id
1 'polypeptide(L)' 'MSYREITYKVREILKAHHRWFDESLPLIASENITAPMTREAIASDLAHRYAEGEPG' A
#
# COMPACT_ATOMS: atom_id res chain seq x y z
N MET A 1 11.09 16.13 15.63
CA MET A 1 9.79 15.78 15.03
C MET A 1 9.10 14.76 15.93
N SER A 2 7.84 15.02 16.28
CA SER A 2 6.95 14.08 16.96
C SER A 2 6.64 12.88 16.05
N TYR A 3 6.38 11.71 16.65
CA TYR A 3 5.92 10.52 15.90
C TYR A 3 4.72 10.82 15.01
N ARG A 4 3.80 11.66 15.50
CA ARG A 4 2.63 12.07 14.74
C ARG A 4 2.99 12.86 13.49
N GLU A 5 3.98 13.76 13.58
CA GLU A 5 4.46 14.53 12.43
C GLU A 5 5.13 13.62 11.40
N ILE A 6 5.86 12.60 11.85
CA ILE A 6 6.48 11.61 10.96
C ILE A 6 5.40 10.82 10.21
N THR A 7 4.37 10.32 10.90
CA THR A 7 3.27 9.57 10.26
C THR A 7 2.54 10.41 9.21
N TYR A 8 2.25 11.69 9.50
CA TYR A 8 1.63 12.57 8.51
C TYR A 8 2.56 12.84 7.32
N LYS A 9 3.86 13.04 7.56
CA LYS A 9 4.84 13.23 6.49
C LYS A 9 4.91 12.02 5.56
N VAL A 10 4.91 10.79 6.11
CA VAL A 10 4.84 9.56 5.31
C VAL A 10 3.57 9.52 4.47
N ARG A 11 2.41 9.84 5.07
CA ARG A 11 1.12 9.88 4.33
C ARG A 11 1.16 10.88 3.17
N GLU A 12 1.76 12.05 3.34
CA GLU A 12 1.87 13.04 2.26
C GLU A 12 2.80 12.58 1.14
N ILE A 13 3.91 11.90 1.46
CA ILE A 13 4.79 11.29 0.46
C ILE A 13 4.05 10.21 -0.34
N LEU A 14 3.26 9.35 0.32
CA LEU A 14 2.46 8.33 -0.37
C LEU A 14 1.44 8.95 -1.34
N LYS A 15 0.76 10.04 -0.96
CA LYS A 15 -0.13 10.76 -1.86
C LYS A 15 0.60 11.36 -3.05
N ALA A 16 1.78 11.93 -2.83
CA ALA A 16 2.61 12.49 -3.91
C ALA A 16 3.07 11.40 -4.88
N HIS A 17 3.44 10.23 -4.38
CA HIS A 17 3.78 9.06 -5.20
C HIS A 17 2.61 8.61 -6.07
N HIS A 18 1.38 8.54 -5.53
CA HIS A 18 0.21 8.21 -6.33
C HIS A 18 -0.06 9.22 -7.45
N ARG A 19 0.05 10.53 -7.17
CA ARG A 19 -0.07 11.56 -8.22
C ARG A 19 1.00 11.41 -9.30
N TRP A 20 2.25 11.15 -8.91
CA TRP A 20 3.33 10.95 -9.87
C TRP A 20 3.07 9.78 -10.82
N PHE A 21 2.59 8.64 -10.32
CA PHE A 21 2.22 7.50 -11.17
C PHE A 21 0.99 7.76 -12.04
N ASP A 22 0.01 8.53 -11.55
CA ASP A 22 -1.17 8.93 -12.31
C ASP A 22 -0.81 9.87 -13.49
N GLU A 23 0.19 10.71 -13.29
CA GLU A 23 0.73 11.64 -14.31
C GLU A 23 1.77 10.99 -15.24
N SER A 24 2.11 9.72 -15.02
CA SER A 24 3.14 8.99 -15.76
C SER A 24 2.54 7.92 -16.66
N LEU A 25 3.33 7.43 -17.63
CA LEU A 25 3.05 6.19 -18.36
C LEU A 25 4.09 5.13 -17.95
N PRO A 26 3.81 4.27 -16.94
CA PRO A 26 4.76 3.25 -16.51
C PRO A 26 4.93 2.18 -17.59
N LEU A 27 6.17 1.99 -18.07
CA LEU A 27 6.51 1.03 -19.14
C LEU A 27 7.39 -0.13 -18.64
N ILE A 28 7.58 -0.26 -17.33
CA ILE A 28 8.39 -1.31 -16.74
C ILE A 28 7.60 -2.62 -16.76
N ALA A 29 8.10 -3.63 -17.49
CA ALA A 29 7.41 -4.89 -17.71
C ALA A 29 7.11 -5.70 -16.43
N SER A 30 7.85 -5.47 -15.34
CA SER A 30 7.66 -6.13 -14.06
C SER A 30 6.68 -5.42 -13.13
N GLU A 31 6.18 -4.23 -13.50
CA GLU A 31 5.29 -3.42 -12.67
C GLU A 31 3.83 -3.53 -13.14
N ASN A 32 2.90 -3.47 -12.19
CA ASN A 32 1.47 -3.48 -12.47
C ASN A 32 0.67 -2.78 -11.36
N ILE A 33 -0.58 -2.43 -11.64
CA ILE A 33 -1.50 -1.80 -10.69
C ILE A 33 -2.38 -2.84 -9.98
N THR A 34 -2.38 -2.80 -8.65
CA THR A 34 -3.30 -3.62 -7.83
C THR A 34 -4.72 -3.09 -7.90
N ALA A 35 -5.70 -4.00 -8.01
CA ALA A 35 -7.12 -3.66 -8.01
C ALA A 35 -7.56 -3.08 -6.65
N PRO A 36 -8.60 -2.21 -6.62
CA PRO A 36 -9.10 -1.63 -5.37
C PRO A 36 -9.50 -2.69 -4.33
N MET A 37 -10.16 -3.77 -4.75
CA MET A 37 -10.57 -4.88 -3.86
C MET A 37 -9.38 -5.59 -3.20
N THR A 38 -8.25 -5.71 -3.90
CA THR A 38 -7.03 -6.29 -3.34
C THR A 38 -6.43 -5.39 -2.27
N ARG A 39 -6.44 -4.06 -2.50
CA ARG A 39 -5.97 -3.07 -1.51
C ARG A 39 -6.83 -3.07 -0.25
N GLU A 40 -8.14 -3.22 -0.40
CA GLU A 40 -9.07 -3.36 0.72
C GLU A 40 -8.79 -4.63 1.54
N ALA A 41 -8.63 -5.77 0.88
CA ALA A 41 -8.30 -7.03 1.56
C ALA A 41 -6.97 -6.96 2.33
N ILE A 42 -5.95 -6.29 1.77
CA ILE A 42 -4.65 -6.06 2.44
C ILE A 42 -4.82 -5.21 3.71
N ALA A 43 -5.76 -4.25 3.72
CA ALA A 43 -6.03 -3.39 4.87
C ALA A 43 -6.93 -4.05 5.94
N SER A 44 -7.23 -5.34 5.79
CA SER A 44 -8.04 -6.08 6.76
C SER A 44 -7.24 -6.53 7.99
N ASP A 45 -7.97 -7.01 8.99
CA ASP A 45 -7.43 -7.56 10.23
C ASP A 45 -6.54 -8.81 10.02
N LEU A 46 -6.56 -9.41 8.81
CA LEU A 46 -5.68 -10.53 8.45
C LEU A 46 -4.19 -10.20 8.63
N ALA A 47 -3.79 -8.92 8.47
CA ALA A 47 -2.41 -8.47 8.68
C ALA A 47 -1.91 -8.63 10.13
N HIS A 48 -2.81 -8.89 11.08
CA HIS A 48 -2.51 -9.04 12.50
C HIS A 48 -2.62 -10.49 12.99
N ARG A 49 -2.96 -11.42 12.09
CA ARG A 49 -3.16 -12.82 12.43
C ARG A 49 -1.90 -13.62 12.13
N TYR A 50 -1.62 -14.58 13.01
CA TYR A 50 -0.53 -15.53 12.84
C TYR A 50 -1.14 -16.87 12.42
N ALA A 51 -0.89 -17.29 11.18
CA ALA A 51 -1.54 -18.44 10.56
C ALA A 51 -0.49 -19.50 10.16
N GLU A 52 0.04 -20.22 11.15
CA GLU A 52 0.90 -21.38 10.92
C GLU A 52 0.08 -22.62 10.53
N GLY A 53 0.62 -23.45 9.63
CA GLY A 53 0.02 -24.71 9.21
C GLY A 53 -0.85 -24.60 7.94
N GLU A 54 -1.64 -25.65 7.68
CA GLU A 54 -2.60 -25.70 6.58
C GLU A 54 -4.02 -25.41 7.10
N PRO A 55 -4.94 -24.91 6.24
CA PRO A 55 -6.35 -24.82 6.59
C PRO A 55 -6.93 -26.19 6.98
N GLY A 56 -7.68 -26.26 8.09
CA GLY A 56 -8.27 -27.51 8.61
C GLY A 56 -9.53 -27.28 9.42
#